data_AF-A0A519U614-F1
#
_entry.id   AF-A0A519U614-F1
#
_cell.length_a   1.000
_cell.length_b   1.000
_cell.length_c   1.000
_cell.angle_alpha   90.00
_cell.angle_beta   90.00
_cell.angle_gamma   90.00
#
_symmetry.space_group_name_H-M   'P 1'
#
loop_
_entity.id
_entity.type
_entity.pdbx_description
1 polymer ?
#
loop_
_entity_poly.entity_id
_entity_poly.type
_entity_poly.pdbx_seq_one_letter_code
_entity_poly.pdbx_strand_id
1 'polypeptide(L)' 'MSTLSKKTEKAVLSLLAKCLKPIADLNSMRMSAEDAFDSKRAENLIRGIIESNGYQILQREGGGASIRRVEKQ' A
#
# COMPACT_ATOMS: atom_id res chain seq x y z
N MET A 1 -8.78 21.54 0.79
CA MET A 1 -7.65 21.16 -0.09
C MET A 1 -8.00 21.41 -1.55
N SER A 2 -7.08 21.99 -2.31
CA SER A 2 -7.25 22.27 -3.74
C SER A 2 -7.38 20.97 -4.56
N THR A 3 -7.97 21.07 -5.76
CA THR A 3 -8.17 19.93 -6.67
C THR A 3 -6.84 19.30 -7.09
N LEU A 4 -5.78 20.10 -7.21
CA LEU A 4 -4.42 19.63 -7.54
C LEU A 4 -3.84 18.80 -6.40
N SER A 5 -3.96 19.29 -5.15
CA SER A 5 -3.51 18.58 -3.96
C SER A 5 -4.16 17.20 -3.82
N LYS A 6 -5.47 17.09 -4.08
CA LYS A 6 -6.19 15.80 -4.09
C LYS A 6 -5.69 14.83 -5.17
N LYS A 7 -5.36 15.34 -6.37
CA LYS A 7 -4.82 14.52 -7.46
C LYS A 7 -3.41 14.01 -7.13
N THR A 8 -2.56 14.87 -6.58
CA THR A 8 -1.20 14.52 -6.15
C THR A 8 -1.24 13.50 -5.02
N GLU A 9 -2.09 13.71 -4.01
CA GLU A 9 -2.29 12.77 -2.89
C GLU A 9 -2.70 11.38 -3.40
N LYS A 10 -3.74 11.31 -4.24
CA LYS A 10 -4.17 10.04 -4.83
C LYS A 10 -3.06 9.35 -5.62
N ALA A 11 -2.26 10.11 -6.37
CA ALA A 11 -1.15 9.58 -7.15
C ALA A 11 -0.07 8.96 -6.25
N VAL A 12 0.32 9.65 -5.17
CA VAL A 12 1.30 9.16 -4.19
C VAL A 12 0.78 7.91 -3.48
N LEU A 13 -0.47 7.92 -3.00
CA LEU A 13 -1.08 6.76 -2.35
C LEU A 13 -1.19 5.56 -3.30
N SER A 14 -1.43 5.80 -4.59
CA SER A 14 -1.46 4.74 -5.60
C SER A 14 -0.07 4.15 -5.84
N LEU A 15 0.99 4.96 -5.78
CA LEU A 15 2.37 4.50 -5.92
C LEU A 15 2.78 3.66 -4.72
N LEU A 16 2.44 4.11 -3.51
CA LEU A 16 2.64 3.34 -2.27
C LEU A 16 1.92 1.98 -2.32
N ALA A 17 0.67 1.95 -2.81
CA ALA A 17 -0.07 0.70 -2.93
C ALA A 17 0.64 -0.30 -3.86
N LYS A 18 1.23 0.16 -4.97
CA LYS A 18 1.99 -0.69 -5.90
C LYS A 18 3.22 -1.33 -5.27
N CYS A 19 3.82 -0.71 -4.25
CA CYS A 19 4.97 -1.28 -3.52
C CYS A 19 4.59 -2.50 -2.66
N LEU A 20 3.32 -2.67 -2.30
CA LEU A 20 2.87 -3.77 -1.44
C LEU A 20 3.09 -5.15 -2.07
N LYS A 21 2.94 -5.27 -3.40
CA LYS A 21 3.10 -6.55 -4.08
C LYS A 21 4.56 -7.02 -4.09
N PRO A 22 5.55 -6.21 -4.53
CA PRO A 22 6.96 -6.56 -4.39
C PRO A 22 7.37 -6.90 -2.95
N ILE A 23 6.89 -6.15 -1.95
CA ILE A 23 7.17 -6.44 -0.54
C ILE A 23 6.58 -7.80 -0.12
N ALA A 24 5.36 -8.11 -0.56
CA ALA A 24 4.76 -9.42 -0.30
C ALA A 24 5.52 -10.55 -1.01
N ASP A 25 6.07 -10.29 -2.20
CA ASP A 25 6.86 -11.25 -2.98
C ASP A 25 8.24 -11.50 -2.36
N LEU A 26 8.79 -10.55 -1.59
CA LEU A 26 10.01 -10.80 -0.80
C LEU A 26 9.83 -11.99 0.14
N ASN A 27 8.63 -12.21 0.70
CA ASN A 27 8.35 -13.35 1.57
C ASN A 27 8.56 -14.71 0.88
N SER A 28 8.58 -14.75 -0.46
CA SER A 28 8.88 -15.97 -1.23
C SER A 28 10.39 -16.21 -1.45
N MET A 29 11.24 -15.25 -1.06
CA MET A 29 12.69 -15.34 -1.13
C MET A 29 13.26 -15.89 0.19
N ARG A 30 14.54 -16.30 0.17
CA ARG A 30 15.28 -16.75 1.36
C ARG A 30 15.62 -15.58 2.27
N MET A 31 14.63 -15.05 2.97
CA MET A 31 14.77 -13.96 3.94
C MET A 31 15.26 -14.48 5.29
N SER A 32 16.03 -13.67 6.02
CA SER A 32 16.25 -13.90 7.44
C SER A 32 14.97 -13.59 8.24
N ALA A 33 14.94 -14.01 9.51
CA ALA A 33 13.81 -13.68 10.40
C ALA A 33 13.65 -12.16 10.58
N GLU A 34 14.77 -11.42 10.62
CA GLU A 34 14.77 -9.96 10.74
C GLU A 34 14.22 -9.30 9.48
N ASP A 35 14.67 -9.72 8.29
CA ASP A 35 14.18 -9.17 7.02
C ASP A 35 12.67 -9.41 6.85
N ALA A 36 12.19 -10.59 7.24
CA ALA A 36 10.77 -10.95 7.18
C ALA A 36 9.93 -10.07 8.13
N PHE A 37 10.44 -9.81 9.34
CA PHE A 37 9.82 -8.89 10.29
C PHE A 37 9.74 -7.46 9.74
N ASP A 38 10.84 -6.96 9.19
CA ASP A 38 10.91 -5.61 8.62
C ASP A 38 10.04 -5.46 7.38
N SER A 39 9.97 -6.48 6.53
CA SER A 39 9.08 -6.48 5.36
C SER A 39 7.61 -6.47 5.78
N LYS A 40 7.26 -7.22 6.83
CA LYS A 40 5.89 -7.19 7.37
C LYS A 40 5.56 -5.84 7.99
N ARG A 41 6.52 -5.23 8.70
CA ARG A 41 6.39 -3.88 9.26
C ARG A 41 6.19 -2.84 8.17
N ALA A 42 6.95 -2.92 7.08
CA ALA A 42 6.81 -2.03 5.93
C ALA A 42 5.44 -2.17 5.25
N GLU A 43 4.96 -3.40 5.05
CA GLU A 43 3.62 -3.66 4.50
C GLU A 43 2.52 -3.01 5.36
N ASN A 44 2.59 -3.22 6.68
CA ASN A 44 1.60 -2.66 7.62
C ASN A 44 1.64 -1.14 7.66
N LEU A 45 2.83 -0.54 7.60
CA LEU A 45 2.99 0.92 7.59
C LEU A 45 2.36 1.54 6.34
N ILE A 46 2.68 1.00 5.16
CA ILE A 46 2.12 1.47 3.89
C ILE A 46 0.59 1.34 3.90
N ARG A 47 0.07 0.20 4.38
CA ARG A 47 -1.37 -0.04 4.51
C ARG A 47 -2.04 0.99 5.43
N GLY A 48 -1.46 1.24 6.59
CA GLY A 48 -1.97 2.23 7.55
C GLY A 48 -1.98 3.66 7.01
N ILE A 49 -0.96 4.06 6.23
CA ILE A 49 -0.93 5.38 5.56
C ILE A 49 -2.10 5.50 4.57
N ILE A 50 -2.36 4.48 3.76
CA ILE A 50 -3.44 4.51 2.76
C ILE A 50 -4.81 4.54 3.45
N GLU A 51 -5.01 3.71 4.48
CA GLU A 51 -6.26 3.60 5.23
C GLU A 51 -6.57 4.84 6.08
N SER A 52 -5.56 5.45 6.70
CA SER A 52 -5.74 6.69 7.47
C SER A 52 -6.22 7.85 6.60
N ASN A 53 -5.79 7.89 5.32
CA ASN A 53 -6.25 8.84 4.31
C ASN A 53 -7.62 8.49 3.68
N GLY A 54 -8.32 7.46 4.18
CA GLY A 54 -9.68 7.09 3.73
C GLY A 54 -9.71 6.30 2.42
N TYR A 55 -8.65 5.54 2.15
CA TYR A 55 -8.59 4.64 1.00
C TYR A 55 -8.41 3.19 1.46
N GLN A 56 -9.02 2.26 0.74
CA GLN A 56 -8.83 0.83 0.92
C GLN A 56 -7.99 0.29 -0.23
N ILE A 57 -7.10 -0.64 0.09
CA ILE A 57 -6.28 -1.35 -0.89
C ILE A 57 -7.07 -2.52 -1.44
N LEU A 58 -7.14 -2.60 -2.77
CA LEU A 58 -7.68 -3.71 -3.53
C LEU A 58 -6.52 -4.43 -4.20
N GLN A 59 -6.29 -5.67 -3.77
CA GLN A 59 -5.39 -6.60 -4.44
C GLN A 59 -6.12 -7.17 -5.67
N ARG A 60 -5.50 -7.12 -6.84
CA ARG A 60 -6.03 -7.71 -8.08
C ARG A 60 -5.36 -9.04 -8.34
N GLU A 61 -6.16 -10.01 -8.77
CA GLU A 61 -5.63 -11.26 -9.35
C GLU A 61 -4.76 -10.90 -10.55
N GLY A 62 -3.51 -11.39 -10.57
CA GLY A 62 -2.49 -10.99 -11.56
C GLY A 62 -1.44 -9.98 -11.06
N GLY A 63 -1.46 -9.58 -9.78
CA GLY A 63 -0.32 -8.92 -9.13
C GLY A 63 -0.32 -7.39 -9.13
N GLY A 64 -1.49 -6.77 -9.26
CA GLY A 64 -1.63 -5.31 -9.14
C GLY A 64 -2.32 -4.90 -7.84
N ALA A 65 -1.83 -3.85 -7.17
CA ALA A 65 -2.56 -3.19 -6.10
C ALA A 65 -3.18 -1.88 -6.61
N SER A 66 -4.44 -1.64 -6.25
CA SER A 66 -5.16 -0.40 -6.55
C SER A 66 -5.82 0.15 -5.30
N ILE A 67 -6.09 1.46 -5.26
CA ILE A 67 -6.75 2.10 -4.12
C ILE A 67 -8.18 2.51 -4.50
N ARG A 68 -9.12 2.28 -3.58
CA ARG A 68 -10.50 2.75 -3.67
C ARG A 68 -10.80 3.67 -2.50
N ARG A 69 -11.42 4.80 -2.74
CA ARG A 69 -11.84 5.70 -1.66
C ARG A 69 -13.01 5.05 -0.89
N VAL A 70 -12.93 5.07 0.43
CA VAL A 70 -14.01 4.63 1.31
C VAL A 70 -14.51 5.84 2.06
N GLU A 71 -15.83 6.04 2.07
CA GLU A 71 -16.44 7.01 2.96
C GLU A 71 -16.36 6.43 4.38
N LYS A 72 -15.58 7.06 5.26
CA LYS A 72 -15.66 6.77 6.69
C LYS A 72 -17.04 7.22 7.14
N GLN A 73 -17.86 6.25 7.59
CA GLN A 73 -19.13 6.52 8.28
C GLN A 73 -18.87 7.26 9.59
#